data_AF-A0A1F6ZHB5-F1
#
_entry.id   AF-A0A1F6ZHB5-F1
#
_cell.length_a   1.000
_cell.length_b   1.000
_cell.length_c   1.000
_cell.angle_alpha   90.00
_cell.angle_beta   90.00
_cell.angle_gamma   90.00
#
_symmetry.space_group_name_H-M   'P 1'
#
loop_
_entity.id
_entity.type
_entity.pdbx_description
1 polymer ?
#
loop_
_entity_poly.entity_id
_entity_poly.type
_entity_poly.pdbx_seq_one_letter_code
_entity_poly.pdbx_strand_id
1 'polypeptide(L)'
;MTTIEEHKEIIKEFLDDINEKIKAGILAERQKIIGFSASEAATNLFALFLHSKSLIEPSFSVNHRFFASQRIAENKFSFDFPKKEKILGLLIRQEEYRLKLCYGKRKTDELVNSAVKGLFELKETIEKEMGAKNG
;
A
#
# COMPACT_ATOMS: atom_id res chain seq x y z
N MET A 1 13.11 -11.55 -7.72
CA MET A 1 12.14 -10.81 -8.57
C MET A 1 10.78 -11.31 -8.12
N THR A 2 9.87 -10.42 -7.77
CA THR A 2 8.55 -10.81 -7.24
C THR A 2 7.61 -11.02 -8.42
N THR A 3 7.10 -12.24 -8.56
CA THR A 3 6.10 -12.65 -9.54
C THR A 3 4.72 -12.11 -9.17
N ILE A 4 3.76 -12.20 -10.10
CA ILE A 4 2.36 -11.82 -9.85
C ILE A 4 1.79 -12.62 -8.68
N GLU A 5 2.10 -13.92 -8.60
CA GLU A 5 1.68 -14.82 -7.54
C GLU A 5 2.32 -14.45 -6.20
N GLU A 6 3.63 -14.20 -6.16
CA GLU A 6 4.30 -13.75 -4.93
C GLU A 6 3.77 -12.39 -4.45
N HIS A 7 3.44 -11.46 -5.37
CA HIS A 7 2.77 -10.21 -4.98
C HIS A 7 1.44 -10.47 -4.28
N LYS A 8 0.60 -11.38 -4.81
CA LYS A 8 -0.68 -11.75 -4.20
C LYS A 8 -0.50 -12.38 -2.82
N GLU A 9 0.50 -13.26 -2.68
CA GLU A 9 0.82 -13.91 -1.40
C GLU A 9 1.27 -12.89 -0.35
N ILE A 10 2.18 -11.99 -0.71
CA ILE A 10 2.66 -10.91 0.17
C ILE A 10 1.51 -10.00 0.59
N ILE A 11 0.66 -9.59 -0.35
CA ILE A 11 -0.51 -8.76 -0.05
C ILE A 11 -1.42 -9.48 0.95
N LYS A 12 -1.70 -10.76 0.70
CA LYS A 12 -2.55 -11.56 1.57
C LYS A 12 -1.96 -11.66 2.98
N GLU A 13 -0.68 -12.01 3.10
CA GLU A 13 0.01 -12.13 4.39
C GLU A 13 -0.11 -10.86 5.23
N PHE A 14 0.21 -9.70 4.64
CA PHE A 14 0.14 -8.42 5.36
C PHE A 14 -1.29 -7.98 5.66
N LEU A 15 -2.25 -8.26 4.79
CA LEU A 15 -3.66 -7.96 5.07
C LEU A 15 -4.22 -8.85 6.18
N ASP A 16 -3.89 -10.14 6.18
CA ASP A 16 -4.28 -11.08 7.24
C ASP A 16 -3.67 -10.63 8.58
N ASP A 17 -2.38 -10.28 8.60
CA ASP A 17 -1.67 -9.76 9.77
C ASP A 17 -2.32 -8.49 10.34
N ILE A 18 -2.75 -7.55 9.48
CA ILE A 18 -3.47 -6.33 9.87
C ILE A 18 -4.86 -6.69 10.41
N ASN A 19 -5.60 -7.57 9.72
CA ASN A 19 -6.95 -7.98 10.09
C ASN A 19 -6.98 -8.69 11.46
N GLU A 20 -5.99 -9.52 11.76
CA GLU A 20 -5.85 -10.13 13.08
C GLU A 20 -5.67 -9.07 14.19
N LYS A 21 -4.87 -8.04 13.94
CA LYS A 21 -4.65 -6.94 14.91
C LYS A 21 -5.88 -6.05 15.07
N ILE A 22 -6.67 -5.88 14.02
CA ILE A 22 -8.00 -5.24 14.09
C ILE A 22 -8.91 -6.05 15.00
N LYS A 23 -9.05 -7.36 14.74
CA LYS A 23 -9.92 -8.27 15.51
C LYS A 23 -9.53 -8.34 16.98
N ALA A 24 -8.23 -8.34 17.27
CA ALA A 24 -7.70 -8.36 18.63
C ALA A 24 -7.75 -6.98 19.33
N GLY A 25 -8.04 -5.89 18.61
CA GLY A 25 -8.08 -4.54 19.19
C GLY A 25 -6.71 -3.96 19.55
N ILE A 26 -5.62 -4.45 18.95
CA ILE A 26 -4.23 -4.12 19.33
C ILE A 26 -3.47 -3.31 18.28
N LEU A 27 -4.15 -2.72 17.30
CA LEU A 27 -3.53 -1.89 16.25
C LEU A 27 -2.56 -0.84 16.83
N ALA A 28 -3.02 -0.09 17.82
CA ALA A 28 -2.27 0.99 18.44
C ALA A 28 -1.12 0.52 19.35
N GLU A 29 -1.07 -0.75 19.71
CA GLU A 29 0.07 -1.35 20.41
C GLU A 29 1.12 -1.84 19.42
N ARG A 30 0.69 -2.20 18.21
CA ARG A 30 1.52 -2.75 17.13
C ARG A 30 1.81 -1.74 16.03
N GLN A 31 1.80 -0.44 16.35
CA GLN A 31 1.92 0.69 15.41
C GLN A 31 3.05 0.53 14.38
N LYS A 32 4.25 0.14 14.83
CA LYS A 32 5.42 -0.06 13.96
C LYS A 32 5.19 -1.16 12.93
N ILE A 33 4.61 -2.28 13.37
CA ILE A 33 4.28 -3.40 12.50
C ILE A 33 3.20 -2.96 11.53
N ILE A 34 2.15 -2.26 11.99
CA ILE A 34 1.09 -1.75 11.13
C ILE A 34 1.62 -0.79 10.06
N GLY A 35 2.51 0.14 10.44
CA GLY A 35 3.12 1.06 9.48
C GLY A 35 3.97 0.34 8.42
N PHE A 36 4.66 -0.73 8.81
CA PHE A 36 5.41 -1.57 7.88
C PHE A 36 4.49 -2.39 6.98
N SER A 37 3.61 -3.22 7.57
CA SER A 37 2.68 -4.10 6.87
C SER A 37 1.79 -3.32 5.90
N ALA A 38 1.26 -2.16 6.31
CA ALA A 38 0.41 -1.36 5.45
C ALA A 38 1.17 -0.78 4.25
N SER A 39 2.41 -0.35 4.45
CA SER A 39 3.24 0.14 3.34
C SER A 39 3.62 -0.98 2.38
N GLU A 40 4.02 -2.15 2.89
CA GLU A 40 4.41 -3.28 2.04
C GLU A 40 3.19 -3.81 1.26
N ALA A 41 2.02 -3.92 1.90
CA ALA A 41 0.79 -4.27 1.21
C ALA A 41 0.45 -3.23 0.10
N ALA A 42 0.61 -1.93 0.38
CA ALA A 42 0.31 -0.88 -0.57
C ALA A 42 1.24 -0.91 -1.80
N THR A 43 2.55 -1.09 -1.62
CA THR A 43 3.50 -1.17 -2.73
C THR A 43 3.28 -2.40 -3.59
N ASN A 44 3.00 -3.56 -2.96
CA ASN A 44 2.71 -4.80 -3.69
C ASN A 44 1.37 -4.73 -4.43
N LEU A 45 0.32 -4.13 -3.84
CA LEU A 45 -0.95 -3.86 -4.53
C LEU A 45 -0.73 -3.01 -5.78
N PHE A 46 0.08 -1.96 -5.68
CA PHE A 46 0.36 -1.11 -6.82
C PHE A 46 1.22 -1.80 -7.89
N ALA A 47 2.22 -2.59 -7.49
CA ALA A 47 2.99 -3.41 -8.42
C ALA A 47 2.07 -4.37 -9.20
N LEU A 48 1.21 -5.10 -8.49
CA LEU A 48 0.24 -6.01 -9.08
C LEU A 48 -0.70 -5.30 -10.07
N PHE A 49 -1.18 -4.11 -9.71
CA PHE A 49 -1.98 -3.27 -10.61
C PHE A 49 -1.23 -2.93 -11.90
N LEU A 50 0.00 -2.44 -11.79
CA LEU A 50 0.81 -2.07 -12.94
C LEU A 50 1.13 -3.27 -13.85
N HIS A 51 1.44 -4.43 -13.26
CA HIS A 51 1.61 -5.67 -14.02
C HIS A 51 0.32 -6.10 -14.73
N SER A 52 -0.84 -5.99 -14.07
CA SER A 52 -2.13 -6.35 -14.69
C SER A 52 -2.50 -5.49 -15.90
N LYS A 53 -1.92 -4.29 -15.99
CA LYS A 53 -2.10 -3.35 -17.11
C LYS A 53 -0.90 -3.36 -18.07
N SER A 54 0.07 -4.24 -17.87
CA SER A 54 1.31 -4.31 -18.66
C SER A 54 2.08 -2.97 -18.73
N LEU A 55 2.01 -2.17 -17.66
CA LEU A 55 2.64 -0.84 -17.59
C LEU A 55 4.09 -0.88 -17.10
N ILE A 56 4.51 -2.00 -16.52
CA ILE A 56 5.86 -2.24 -16.02
C ILE A 56 6.33 -3.62 -16.44
N GLU A 57 7.65 -3.78 -16.56
CA GLU A 57 8.25 -5.09 -16.79
C GLU A 57 8.07 -6.00 -15.58
N PRO A 58 7.99 -7.34 -15.75
CA PRO A 58 7.97 -8.31 -14.65
C PRO A 58 9.12 -8.17 -13.64
N SER A 59 10.24 -7.56 -14.05
CA SER A 59 11.40 -7.28 -13.21
C SER A 59 11.23 -6.10 -12.25
N PHE A 60 10.24 -5.26 -12.49
CA PHE A 60 10.13 -3.96 -11.85
C PHE A 60 9.60 -4.08 -10.42
N SER A 61 10.46 -3.77 -9.45
CA SER A 61 10.06 -3.70 -8.04
C SER A 61 9.61 -2.28 -7.68
N VAL A 62 8.36 -2.17 -7.20
CA VAL A 62 7.84 -0.92 -6.63
C VAL A 62 8.40 -0.74 -5.23
N ASN A 63 9.24 0.29 -5.06
CA ASN A 63 9.84 0.64 -3.77
C ASN A 63 9.04 1.74 -3.07
N HIS A 64 8.80 1.61 -1.77
CA HIS A 64 8.07 2.61 -0.97
C HIS A 64 8.71 4.02 -1.06
N ARG A 65 10.04 4.12 -1.25
CA ARG A 65 10.77 5.39 -1.43
C ARG A 65 10.36 6.16 -2.68
N PHE A 66 9.76 5.50 -3.67
CA PHE A 66 9.22 6.20 -4.85
C PHE A 66 8.04 7.11 -4.49
N PHE A 67 7.41 6.88 -3.34
CA PHE A 67 6.28 7.67 -2.84
C PHE A 67 6.68 8.68 -1.76
N ALA A 68 7.99 8.98 -1.62
CA ALA A 68 8.46 9.98 -0.67
C ALA A 68 7.97 11.41 -0.96
N SER A 69 7.59 11.71 -2.21
CA SER A 69 6.93 12.96 -2.58
C SER A 69 6.18 12.80 -3.91
N GLN A 70 5.20 13.67 -4.15
CA GLN A 70 4.45 13.72 -5.40
C GLN A 70 5.34 13.84 -6.63
N ARG A 71 6.32 14.75 -6.60
CA ARG A 71 7.28 14.94 -7.69
C ARG A 71 8.07 13.66 -8.03
N ILE A 72 8.51 12.90 -7.01
CA ILE A 72 9.26 11.65 -7.25
C ILE A 72 8.34 10.58 -7.84
N ALA A 73 7.12 10.46 -7.30
CA ALA A 73 6.15 9.49 -7.77
C ALA A 73 5.74 9.77 -9.22
N GLU A 74 5.41 11.01 -9.57
CA GLU A 74 5.02 11.41 -10.93
C GLU A 74 6.17 11.25 -11.94
N ASN A 75 7.40 11.57 -11.54
CA ASN A 75 8.56 11.37 -12.41
C ASN A 75 8.84 9.88 -12.64
N LYS A 76 8.65 9.03 -11.62
CA LYS A 76 8.90 7.59 -11.73
C LYS A 76 7.80 6.88 -12.52
N PHE A 77 6.56 7.31 -12.33
CA PHE A 77 5.37 6.79 -13.00
C PHE A 77 4.83 7.85 -13.97
N SER A 78 5.66 8.22 -14.96
CA SER A 78 5.37 9.26 -15.94
C SER A 78 4.30 8.87 -16.96
N PHE A 79 3.99 7.57 -17.07
CA PHE A 79 2.92 7.03 -17.91
C PHE A 79 1.54 7.20 -17.25
N ASP A 80 0.48 7.13 -18.06
CA ASP A 80 -0.89 7.29 -17.59
C ASP A 80 -1.55 5.96 -17.20
N PHE A 81 -2.39 6.03 -16.17
CA PHE A 81 -3.21 4.92 -15.70
C PHE A 81 -4.48 5.42 -15.00
N PRO A 82 -5.54 4.60 -14.94
CA PRO A 82 -6.78 4.98 -14.29
C PRO A 82 -6.57 5.45 -12.86
N LYS A 83 -7.21 6.58 -12.51
CA LYS A 83 -7.15 7.20 -11.17
C LYS A 83 -5.73 7.48 -10.67
N LYS A 84 -4.79 7.80 -11.57
CA LYS A 84 -3.38 8.09 -11.25
C LYS A 84 -3.18 9.00 -10.06
N GLU A 85 -3.76 10.19 -10.07
CA GLU A 85 -3.63 11.16 -8.97
C GLU A 85 -4.11 10.59 -7.62
N LYS A 86 -5.25 9.89 -7.63
CA LYS A 86 -5.80 9.27 -6.42
C LYS A 86 -4.89 8.16 -5.89
N ILE A 87 -4.45 7.26 -6.76
CA ILE A 87 -3.60 6.12 -6.38
C ILE A 87 -2.24 6.61 -5.86
N LEU A 88 -1.58 7.51 -6.58
CA LEU A 88 -0.31 8.09 -6.14
C LEU A 88 -0.48 8.87 -4.83
N GLY A 89 -1.55 9.66 -4.70
CA GLY A 89 -1.86 10.37 -3.46
C GLY A 89 -2.03 9.44 -2.26
N LEU A 90 -2.70 8.29 -2.43
CA LEU A 90 -2.85 7.28 -1.38
C LEU A 90 -1.51 6.62 -1.02
N LEU A 91 -0.67 6.30 -2.01
CA LEU A 91 0.65 5.70 -1.80
C LEU A 91 1.60 6.67 -1.07
N ILE A 92 1.58 7.95 -1.43
CA ILE A 92 2.36 9.00 -0.75
C ILE A 92 1.93 9.13 0.71
N ARG A 93 0.61 9.16 0.98
CA ARG A 93 0.10 9.16 2.35
C ARG A 93 0.53 7.91 3.12
N GLN A 94 0.58 6.74 2.48
CA GLN A 94 1.09 5.53 3.12
C GLN A 94 2.55 5.64 3.53
N GLU A 95 3.42 6.22 2.68
CA GLU A 95 4.80 6.47 3.07
C GLU A 95 4.90 7.46 4.24
N GLU A 96 4.07 8.50 4.27
CA GLU A 96 4.02 9.40 5.43
C GLU A 96 3.60 8.69 6.72
N TYR A 97 2.60 7.79 6.65
CA TYR A 97 2.19 6.98 7.79
C TYR A 97 3.31 6.05 8.23
N ARG A 98 3.97 5.35 7.30
CA ARG A 98 5.13 4.50 7.58
C ARG A 98 6.22 5.27 8.33
N LEU A 99 6.57 6.47 7.87
CA LEU A 99 7.57 7.31 8.54
C LEU A 99 7.15 7.67 9.98
N LYS A 100 5.88 8.02 10.18
CA LYS A 100 5.33 8.39 11.50
C LYS A 100 5.19 7.21 12.45
N LEU A 101 4.83 6.03 11.95
CA LEU A 101 4.49 4.84 12.73
C LEU A 101 5.70 3.93 13.00
N CYS A 102 6.60 3.75 12.04
CA CYS A 102 7.77 2.89 12.19
C CYS A 102 8.91 3.56 12.98
N TYR A 103 9.20 4.82 12.66
CA TYR A 103 10.37 5.54 13.18
C TYR A 103 10.02 6.65 14.18
N GLY A 104 8.74 7.00 14.32
CA GLY A 104 8.29 8.05 15.24
C GLY A 104 8.08 7.59 16.68
N LYS A 105 7.80 8.56 17.57
CA LYS A 105 7.22 8.31 18.89
C LYS A 105 5.82 7.71 18.73
N ARG A 106 5.36 6.97 19.75
CA ARG A 106 4.00 6.39 19.80
C ARG A 106 2.96 7.43 19.39
N LYS A 107 2.13 7.06 18.43
CA LYS A 107 1.09 7.91 17.82
C LYS A 107 -0.28 7.57 18.41
N THR A 108 -1.25 8.43 18.16
CA THR A 108 -2.63 8.21 18.54
C THR A 108 -3.23 7.06 17.75
N ASP A 109 -4.19 6.37 18.36
CA ASP A 109 -4.96 5.30 17.73
C ASP A 109 -5.61 5.78 16.43
N GLU A 110 -6.08 7.03 16.40
CA GLU A 110 -6.64 7.67 15.21
C GLU A 110 -5.67 7.64 14.02
N LEU A 111 -4.38 7.91 14.25
CA LEU A 111 -3.37 7.91 13.18
C LEU A 111 -3.15 6.50 12.64
N VAL A 112 -3.11 5.50 13.53
CA VAL A 112 -2.92 4.09 13.16
C VAL A 112 -4.13 3.60 12.37
N ASN A 113 -5.33 3.90 12.83
CA ASN A 113 -6.57 3.59 12.13
C ASN A 113 -6.64 4.29 10.76
N SER A 114 -6.15 5.53 10.65
CA SER A 114 -6.09 6.26 9.39
C SER A 114 -5.14 5.61 8.38
N ALA A 115 -3.99 5.10 8.84
CA ALA A 115 -3.06 4.36 7.99
C ALA A 115 -3.71 3.09 7.41
N VAL A 116 -4.38 2.31 8.27
CA VAL A 116 -5.11 1.10 7.87
C VAL A 116 -6.25 1.44 6.90
N LYS A 117 -7.04 2.49 7.20
CA LYS A 117 -8.11 2.95 6.32
C LYS A 117 -7.60 3.37 4.94
N GLY A 118 -6.47 4.09 4.89
CA GLY A 118 -5.85 4.49 3.63
C GLY A 118 -5.41 3.29 2.78
N LEU A 119 -5.00 2.19 3.41
CA LEU A 119 -4.61 0.95 2.72
C LEU A 119 -5.84 0.29 2.10
N PHE A 120 -6.92 0.15 2.87
CA PHE A 120 -8.16 -0.43 2.35
C PHE A 120 -8.79 0.44 1.26
N GLU A 121 -8.71 1.76 1.35
CA GLU A 121 -9.13 2.66 0.26
C GLU A 121 -8.30 2.46 -1.01
N LEU A 122 -6.97 2.29 -0.88
CA LEU A 122 -6.10 1.98 -2.00
C LEU A 122 -6.45 0.63 -2.62
N LYS A 123 -6.61 -0.41 -1.79
CA LYS A 123 -7.00 -1.76 -2.21
C LYS A 123 -8.31 -1.72 -3.02
N GLU A 124 -9.36 -1.12 -2.46
CA GLU A 124 -10.65 -0.99 -3.16
C GLU A 124 -10.51 -0.23 -4.48
N THR A 125 -9.70 0.84 -4.49
CA THR A 125 -9.49 1.63 -5.70
C THR A 125 -8.83 0.78 -6.78
N ILE A 126 -7.77 0.04 -6.44
CA ILE A 126 -7.04 -0.83 -7.37
C ILE A 126 -7.92 -1.99 -7.84
N GLU A 127 -8.62 -2.68 -6.95
CA GLU A 127 -9.47 -3.83 -7.31
C GLU A 127 -10.59 -3.45 -8.27
N LYS A 128 -11.21 -2.26 -8.06
CA LYS A 128 -12.21 -1.70 -8.98
C LYS A 128 -11.61 -1.49 -10.39
N GLU A 129 -10.38 -0.98 -10.48
CA GLU A 129 -9.72 -0.76 -11.78
C GLU A 129 -9.19 -2.05 -12.43
N MET A 130 -8.91 -3.07 -11.63
CA MET A 130 -8.53 -4.41 -12.10
C MET A 130 -9.75 -5.25 -12.55
N GLY A 131 -10.97 -4.82 -12.24
CA GLY A 131 -12.19 -5.58 -12.55
C GLY A 131 -12.39 -6.80 -11.65
N ALA A 132 -11.71 -6.85 -10.49
CA ALA A 132 -11.93 -7.89 -9.51
C ALA A 132 -13.33 -7.71 -8.91
N LYS A 133 -14.28 -8.56 -9.30
CA LYS A 133 -15.55 -8.71 -8.58
C LYS A 133 -15.20 -9.22 -7.18
N ASN A 134 -15.56 -8.46 -6.15
CA ASN A 134 -15.56 -8.92 -4.76
C ASN A 134 -16.26 -10.28 -4.72
N GLY A 135 -15.50 -11.34 -4.43
CA GLY A 135 -16.00 -12.67 -4.07
C GLY A 135 -16.11 -12.76 -2.57
#